data_AF-A0A847DTM8-F1
#
_entry.id   AF-A0A847DTM8-F1
#
_cell.length_a   1.000
_cell.length_b   1.000
_cell.length_c   1.000
_cell.angle_alpha   90.00
_cell.angle_beta   90.00
_cell.angle_gamma   90.00
#
_symmetry.space_group_name_H-M   'P 1'
#
loop_
_entity.id
_entity.type
_entity.pdbx_description
1 polymer ?
#
loop_
_entity_poly.entity_id
_entity_poly.type
_entity_poly.pdbx_seq_one_letter_code
_entity_poly.pdbx_strand_id
1 'polypeptide(L)'
;MAVLDAAGARWGLDASDGAAKHGWQDAFERLLVGAAVSDDVDLIGDFVPVGGLRGSRAAQLEPVLRLFDALRRLRALASAPRSVADWCRQFGALVDELFGSTRLHEPALARVRDALAELAQAADEAGGQHSPGATGASPPKIAIDAQAFRRALEQALADSAPAASASGAVTVCPLGALRGVPFRVVCLFGLDEGVFPRRGPRSEADLMLRAPRFG
;
A
#
# COMPACT_ATOMS: atom_id res chain seq x y z
N MET A 1 2.60 7.00 22.05
CA MET A 1 1.32 7.73 22.02
C MET A 1 1.32 8.95 22.94
N ALA A 2 1.67 8.81 24.23
CA ALA A 2 1.69 9.93 25.19
C ALA A 2 2.51 11.17 24.77
N VAL A 3 3.58 10.98 23.99
CA VAL A 3 4.48 12.06 23.57
C VAL A 3 3.88 12.97 22.49
N LEU A 4 3.17 12.41 21.50
CA LEU A 4 2.50 13.21 20.47
C LEU A 4 1.29 13.97 21.04
N ASP A 5 0.59 13.35 21.99
CA ASP A 5 -0.47 14.01 22.74
C ASP A 5 0.07 15.17 23.58
N ALA A 6 1.20 14.98 24.27
CA ALA A 6 1.87 16.04 25.02
C ALA A 6 2.34 17.20 24.11
N ALA A 7 2.72 16.90 22.87
CA ALA A 7 3.05 17.90 21.87
C ALA A 7 1.81 18.55 21.22
N GLY A 8 0.61 18.08 21.53
CA GLY A 8 -0.65 18.65 21.06
C GLY A 8 -0.96 18.33 19.60
N ALA A 9 -0.46 17.22 19.05
CA ALA A 9 -0.88 16.72 17.74
C ALA A 9 -2.37 16.33 17.77
N ARG A 10 -3.16 16.86 16.83
CA ARG A 10 -4.61 16.64 16.79
C ARG A 10 -5.12 16.27 15.42
N TRP A 11 -4.54 16.81 14.36
CA TRP A 11 -5.07 16.64 13.00
C TRP A 11 -3.95 16.97 11.99
N GLY A 12 -4.08 16.53 10.74
CA GLY A 12 -3.21 16.95 9.62
C GLY A 12 -1.73 16.54 9.70
N LEU A 13 -1.13 16.29 8.54
CA LEU A 13 0.31 16.05 8.43
C LEU A 13 1.09 17.36 8.54
N ASP A 14 0.62 18.40 7.86
CA ASP A 14 1.19 19.75 7.90
C ASP A 14 0.16 20.85 7.61
N ALA A 15 0.63 22.09 7.50
CA ALA A 15 -0.22 23.26 7.32
C ALA A 15 -1.11 23.21 6.06
N SER A 16 -0.75 22.41 5.04
CA SER A 16 -1.56 22.27 3.83
C SER A 16 -2.89 21.55 4.07
N ASP A 17 -3.02 20.84 5.20
CA ASP A 17 -4.24 20.12 5.55
C ASP A 17 -5.29 21.01 6.27
N GLY A 18 -4.99 22.29 6.54
CA GLY A 18 -6.01 23.29 6.97
C GLY A 18 -5.62 24.27 8.08
N ALA A 19 -4.56 24.04 8.85
CA ALA A 19 -4.08 24.91 9.92
C ALA A 19 -2.60 24.68 10.25
N ALA A 20 -1.90 25.76 10.63
CA ALA A 20 -0.47 25.69 10.93
C ALA A 20 -0.14 25.09 12.31
N LYS A 21 -1.12 25.03 13.23
CA LYS A 21 -0.94 24.60 14.62
C LYS A 21 -1.73 23.34 14.94
N HIS A 22 -1.23 22.55 15.88
CA HIS A 22 -1.78 21.24 16.24
C HIS A 22 -1.71 20.18 15.13
N GLY A 23 -0.98 20.51 14.06
CA GLY A 23 -0.53 19.61 13.01
C GLY A 23 0.50 18.60 13.52
N TRP A 24 0.68 17.49 12.83
CA TRP A 24 1.77 16.55 13.16
C TRP A 24 3.14 17.22 13.00
N GLN A 25 3.35 18.01 11.94
CA GLN A 25 4.59 18.76 11.74
C GLN A 25 4.91 19.70 12.93
N ASP A 26 3.96 20.54 13.35
CA ASP A 26 4.12 21.47 14.48
C ASP A 26 4.43 20.72 15.78
N ALA A 27 3.77 19.58 16.02
CA ALA A 27 4.06 18.73 17.16
C ALA A 27 5.49 18.15 17.12
N PHE A 28 5.94 17.65 15.96
CA PHE A 28 7.31 17.14 15.80
C PHE A 28 8.37 18.23 15.96
N GLU A 29 8.14 19.42 15.40
CA GLU A 29 9.05 20.57 15.56
C GLU A 29 9.20 20.94 17.03
N ARG A 30 8.10 21.00 17.80
CA ARG A 30 8.14 21.27 19.24
C ARG A 30 8.84 20.18 20.06
N LEU A 31 8.69 18.92 19.67
CA LEU A 31 9.41 17.79 20.28
C LEU A 31 10.91 17.84 19.98
N LEU A 32 11.29 18.16 18.74
CA LEU A 32 12.68 18.28 18.32
C LEU A 32 13.38 19.46 18.99
N VAL A 33 12.71 20.61 19.04
CA VAL A 33 13.19 21.79 19.75
C VAL A 33 13.38 21.45 21.23
N GLY A 34 12.39 20.83 21.89
CA GLY A 34 12.49 20.39 23.29
C GLY A 34 13.60 19.36 23.55
N ALA A 35 13.92 18.52 22.58
CA ALA A 35 15.07 17.62 22.67
C ALA A 35 16.42 18.35 22.61
N ALA A 36 16.48 19.49 21.93
CA ALA A 36 17.71 20.27 21.73
C ALA A 36 17.97 21.30 22.84
N VAL A 37 16.94 21.76 23.55
CA VAL A 37 17.02 22.90 24.47
C VAL A 37 16.59 22.53 25.88
N SER A 38 17.10 23.28 26.87
CA SER A 38 16.85 23.00 28.28
C SER A 38 15.39 23.21 28.66
N ASP A 39 14.90 22.44 29.64
CA ASP A 39 13.48 22.41 30.02
C ASP A 39 13.01 23.74 30.65
N ASP A 40 13.94 24.63 31.01
CA ASP A 40 13.70 26.01 31.46
C ASP A 40 13.50 27.02 30.32
N VAL A 41 13.60 26.58 29.06
CA VAL A 41 13.31 27.44 27.91
C VAL A 41 11.82 27.38 27.56
N ASP A 42 11.11 28.47 27.84
CA ASP A 42 9.67 28.56 27.60
C ASP A 42 9.29 28.70 26.11
N LEU A 43 10.13 29.35 25.29
CA LEU A 43 9.83 29.66 23.90
C LEU A 43 11.10 29.78 23.05
N ILE A 44 11.08 29.19 21.85
CA ILE A 44 12.11 29.38 20.81
C ILE A 44 11.43 29.70 19.48
N GLY A 45 11.62 30.92 18.99
CA GLY A 45 10.86 31.42 17.85
C GLY A 45 9.37 31.33 18.13
N ASP A 46 8.64 30.58 17.30
CA ASP A 46 7.19 30.36 17.44
C ASP A 46 6.84 28.99 18.08
N PHE A 47 7.83 28.31 18.67
CA PHE A 47 7.69 26.97 19.23
C PHE A 47 7.82 26.96 20.75
N VAL A 48 6.80 26.43 21.41
CA VAL A 48 6.86 26.05 22.83
C VAL A 48 7.50 24.65 22.93
N PRO A 49 8.73 24.52 23.46
CA PRO A 49 9.43 23.25 23.52
C PRO A 49 8.71 22.22 24.39
N VAL A 50 8.77 20.94 24.01
CA VAL A 50 8.21 19.85 24.81
C VAL A 50 9.33 19.09 25.50
N GLY A 51 9.40 19.21 26.83
CA GLY A 51 10.42 18.56 27.65
C GLY A 51 10.30 17.04 27.76
N GLY A 52 11.27 16.41 28.42
CA GLY A 52 11.24 14.97 28.75
C GLY A 52 11.82 14.02 27.69
N LEU A 53 12.25 14.54 26.54
CA LEU A 53 12.93 13.78 25.47
C LEU A 53 14.39 14.21 25.32
N ARG A 54 15.23 13.86 26.30
CA ARG A 54 16.66 14.18 26.29
C ARG A 54 17.52 12.91 26.27
N GLY A 55 18.74 13.05 25.78
CA GLY A 55 19.72 11.95 25.72
C GLY A 55 19.17 10.74 24.98
N SER A 56 19.27 9.55 25.57
CA SER A 56 18.80 8.30 24.96
C SER A 56 17.29 8.26 24.69
N ARG A 57 16.47 9.09 25.37
CA ARG A 57 15.03 9.19 25.08
C ARG A 57 14.75 9.91 23.76
N ALA A 58 15.62 10.83 23.34
CA ALA A 58 15.47 11.52 22.05
C ALA A 58 15.60 10.54 20.87
N ALA A 59 16.36 9.45 21.01
CA ALA A 59 16.47 8.40 20.00
C ALA A 59 15.12 7.73 19.68
N GLN A 60 14.14 7.80 20.58
CA GLN A 60 12.79 7.27 20.33
C GLN A 60 12.02 8.08 19.27
N LEU A 61 12.47 9.29 18.93
CA LEU A 61 11.88 10.09 17.85
C LEU A 61 12.28 9.58 16.47
N GLU A 62 13.45 8.95 16.32
CA GLU A 62 13.99 8.58 15.00
C GLU A 62 13.03 7.70 14.16
N PRO A 63 12.45 6.61 14.68
CA PRO A 63 11.50 5.80 13.89
C PRO A 63 10.23 6.58 13.52
N VAL A 64 9.80 7.49 14.40
CA VAL A 64 8.59 8.29 14.19
C VAL A 64 8.84 9.37 13.13
N LEU A 65 10.01 10.01 13.13
CA LEU A 65 10.42 10.96 12.10
C LEU A 65 10.57 10.28 10.74
N ARG A 66 11.13 9.07 10.70
CA ARG A 66 11.19 8.25 9.47
C ARG A 66 9.79 7.97 8.93
N LEU A 67 8.85 7.55 9.79
CA LEU A 67 7.46 7.33 9.39
C LEU A 67 6.81 8.62 8.87
N PHE A 68 7.01 9.74 9.57
CA PHE A 68 6.46 11.04 9.18
C PHE A 68 6.96 11.48 7.80
N ASP A 69 8.26 11.36 7.55
CA ASP A 69 8.84 11.68 6.25
C ASP A 69 8.35 10.75 5.13
N ALA A 70 8.21 9.45 5.41
CA ALA A 70 7.61 8.50 4.47
C ALA A 70 6.14 8.86 4.13
N LEU A 71 5.34 9.30 5.11
CA LEU A 71 3.98 9.77 4.87
C LEU A 71 3.94 11.05 4.01
N ARG A 72 4.86 11.99 4.24
CA ARG A 72 4.99 13.20 3.39
C ARG A 72 5.32 12.83 1.95
N ARG A 73 6.28 11.92 1.77
CA ARG A 73 6.66 11.40 0.45
C ARG A 73 5.53 10.63 -0.21
N LEU A 74 4.77 9.83 0.53
CA LEU A 74 3.59 9.14 0.01
C LEU A 74 2.49 10.13 -0.41
N ARG A 75 2.23 11.20 0.35
CA ARG A 75 1.27 12.24 -0.05
C ARG A 75 1.71 12.99 -1.31
N ALA A 76 3.00 13.31 -1.42
CA ALA A 76 3.56 13.92 -2.63
C ALA A 76 3.53 12.97 -3.84
N LEU A 77 3.73 11.67 -3.60
CA LEU A 77 3.53 10.63 -4.59
C LEU A 77 2.05 10.54 -5.01
N ALA A 78 1.11 10.71 -4.07
CA ALA A 78 -0.33 10.67 -4.32
C ALA A 78 -0.90 11.90 -5.05
N SER A 79 -0.18 13.03 -5.07
CA SER A 79 -0.74 14.33 -5.50
C SER A 79 -0.84 14.55 -7.01
N ALA A 80 -0.22 13.70 -7.83
CA ALA A 80 -0.20 13.88 -9.27
C ALA A 80 -0.22 12.54 -10.03
N PRO A 81 -0.86 12.48 -11.22
CA PRO A 81 -0.77 11.31 -12.09
C PRO A 81 0.67 11.02 -12.51
N ARG A 82 1.02 9.72 -12.59
CA ARG A 82 2.36 9.24 -12.97
C ARG A 82 2.25 7.98 -13.82
N SER A 83 3.34 7.63 -14.51
CA SER A 83 3.43 6.34 -15.20
C SER A 83 3.37 5.19 -14.21
N VAL A 84 2.85 4.02 -14.63
CA VAL A 84 2.80 2.81 -13.80
C VAL A 84 4.20 2.42 -13.31
N ALA A 85 5.22 2.51 -14.16
CA ALA A 85 6.60 2.21 -13.79
C ALA A 85 7.12 3.14 -12.67
N ASP A 86 6.79 4.44 -12.73
CA ASP A 86 7.21 5.38 -11.68
C ASP A 86 6.45 5.17 -10.38
N TRP A 87 5.18 4.79 -10.45
CA TRP A 87 4.41 4.35 -9.30
C TRP A 87 5.04 3.12 -8.63
N CYS A 88 5.28 2.05 -9.38
CA CYS A 88 5.85 0.82 -8.85
C CYS A 88 7.21 1.07 -8.19
N ARG A 89 8.07 1.86 -8.82
CA ARG A 89 9.40 2.20 -8.32
C ARG A 89 9.34 3.02 -7.02
N GLN A 90 8.57 4.12 -7.00
CA GLN A 90 8.55 5.04 -5.86
C GLN A 90 7.78 4.45 -4.67
N PHE A 91 6.65 3.79 -4.93
CA PHE A 91 5.89 3.12 -3.89
C PHE A 91 6.66 1.92 -3.31
N GLY A 92 7.28 1.10 -4.16
CA GLY A 92 8.12 -0.02 -3.72
C GLY A 92 9.28 0.43 -2.84
N ALA A 93 9.98 1.52 -3.21
CA ALA A 93 11.04 2.09 -2.41
C ALA A 93 10.56 2.55 -1.01
N LEU A 94 9.38 3.17 -0.91
CA LEU A 94 8.79 3.56 0.38
C LEU A 94 8.42 2.35 1.24
N VAL A 95 7.90 1.29 0.63
CA VAL A 95 7.57 0.03 1.33
C VAL A 95 8.84 -0.63 1.85
N ASP A 96 9.88 -0.73 1.04
CA ASP A 96 11.17 -1.32 1.43
C ASP A 96 11.86 -0.53 2.54
N GLU A 97 11.79 0.80 2.50
CA GLU A 97 12.33 1.66 3.56
C GLU A 97 11.64 1.43 4.90
N LEU A 98 10.30 1.35 4.90
CA LEU A 98 9.51 1.23 6.12
C LEU A 98 9.57 -0.18 6.73
N PHE A 99 9.64 -1.21 5.89
CA PHE A 99 9.40 -2.59 6.32
C PHE A 99 10.57 -3.54 6.04
N GLY A 100 11.50 -3.21 5.14
CA GLY A 100 12.55 -4.11 4.64
C GLY A 100 13.63 -4.48 5.63
N SER A 101 13.77 -3.74 6.75
CA SER A 101 14.71 -4.07 7.82
C SER A 101 14.26 -5.25 8.70
N THR A 102 12.99 -5.65 8.62
CA THR A 102 12.39 -6.64 9.50
C THR A 102 12.17 -7.96 8.77
N ARG A 103 12.98 -8.98 9.10
CA ARG A 103 12.89 -10.32 8.48
C ARG A 103 11.50 -10.96 8.58
N LEU A 104 10.75 -10.64 9.62
CA LEU A 104 9.39 -11.15 9.83
C LEU A 104 8.40 -10.69 8.74
N HIS A 105 8.70 -9.56 8.07
CA HIS A 105 7.90 -9.04 6.97
C HIS A 105 8.30 -9.59 5.60
N GLU A 106 9.44 -10.30 5.49
CA GLU A 106 10.00 -10.68 4.19
C GLU A 106 9.01 -11.45 3.28
N PRO A 107 8.23 -12.43 3.78
CA PRO A 107 7.25 -13.11 2.93
C PRO A 107 6.15 -12.19 2.39
N ALA A 108 5.70 -11.22 3.19
CA ALA A 108 4.72 -10.23 2.77
C ALA A 108 5.32 -9.22 1.78
N LEU A 109 6.57 -8.81 2.01
CA LEU A 109 7.30 -7.92 1.13
C LEU A 109 7.60 -8.53 -0.23
N ALA A 110 7.99 -9.81 -0.27
CA ALA A 110 8.15 -10.55 -1.52
C ALA A 110 6.86 -10.48 -2.35
N ARG A 111 5.70 -10.76 -1.74
CA ARG A 111 4.39 -10.63 -2.43
C ARG A 111 4.12 -9.22 -2.97
N VAL A 112 4.46 -8.18 -2.23
CA VAL A 112 4.28 -6.79 -2.70
C VAL A 112 5.22 -6.50 -3.87
N ARG A 113 6.50 -6.91 -3.79
CA ARG A 113 7.48 -6.73 -4.87
C ARG A 113 7.08 -7.47 -6.14
N ASP A 114 6.60 -8.71 -6.02
CA ASP A 114 6.11 -9.52 -7.14
C ASP A 114 4.89 -8.85 -7.80
N ALA A 115 3.90 -8.42 -7.02
CA ALA A 115 2.74 -7.71 -7.55
C ALA A 115 3.10 -6.39 -8.26
N LEU A 116 4.07 -5.64 -7.73
CA LEU A 116 4.57 -4.42 -8.38
C LEU A 116 5.32 -4.72 -9.69
N ALA A 117 6.07 -5.83 -9.74
CA ALA A 117 6.78 -6.27 -10.93
C ALA A 117 5.80 -6.72 -12.02
N GLU A 118 4.80 -7.53 -11.67
CA GLU A 118 3.73 -7.95 -12.59
C GLU A 118 2.98 -6.74 -13.17
N LEU A 119 2.64 -5.77 -12.32
CA LEU A 119 1.95 -4.55 -12.75
C LEU A 119 2.81 -3.70 -13.70
N ALA A 120 4.12 -3.59 -13.43
CA ALA A 120 5.04 -2.88 -14.31
C ALA A 120 5.17 -3.58 -15.67
N GLN A 121 5.30 -4.92 -15.68
CA GLN A 121 5.38 -5.72 -16.89
C GLN A 121 4.10 -5.59 -17.74
N ALA A 122 2.92 -5.70 -17.12
CA ALA A 122 1.65 -5.55 -17.83
C ALA A 122 1.50 -4.17 -18.49
N ALA A 123 2.01 -3.12 -17.84
CA ALA A 123 2.01 -1.77 -18.41
C ALA A 123 2.97 -1.64 -19.62
N ASP A 124 4.14 -2.27 -19.57
CA ASP A 124 5.09 -2.27 -20.67
C ASP A 124 4.55 -3.07 -21.88
N GLU A 125 3.91 -4.21 -21.65
CA GLU A 125 3.25 -5.01 -22.68
C GLU A 125 2.11 -4.25 -23.35
N ALA A 126 1.26 -3.58 -22.58
CA ALA A 126 0.18 -2.74 -23.11
C ALA A 126 0.73 -1.56 -23.94
N GLY A 127 1.88 -1.00 -23.55
CA GLY A 127 2.62 -0.04 -24.35
C GLY A 127 3.07 -0.65 -25.68
N GLY A 128 3.77 -1.78 -25.64
CA GLY A 128 4.36 -2.43 -26.82
C GLY A 128 3.37 -2.94 -27.88
N GLN A 129 2.10 -3.17 -27.51
CA GLN A 129 1.08 -3.68 -28.44
C GLN A 129 0.39 -2.61 -29.31
N HIS A 130 0.77 -1.33 -29.19
CA HIS A 130 0.26 -0.28 -30.07
C HIS A 130 1.02 -0.24 -31.42
N SER A 131 0.40 -0.94 -32.40
CA SER A 131 0.53 -0.84 -33.87
C SER A 131 1.65 -1.62 -34.60
N PRO A 132 1.32 -2.73 -35.29
CA PRO A 132 2.04 -3.15 -36.49
C PRO A 132 1.72 -2.15 -37.62
N GLY A 133 2.42 -1.01 -37.64
CA GLY A 133 2.26 0.00 -38.71
C GLY A 133 2.58 1.45 -38.33
N ALA A 134 2.80 1.76 -37.05
CA ALA A 134 3.21 3.10 -36.63
C ALA A 134 4.74 3.20 -36.62
N THR A 135 5.30 3.82 -37.64
CA THR A 135 6.72 4.18 -37.72
C THR A 135 7.08 5.16 -36.60
N GLY A 136 7.81 4.68 -35.59
CA GLY A 136 8.76 5.49 -34.82
C GLY A 136 8.25 6.32 -33.63
N ALA A 137 6.99 6.22 -33.21
CA ALA A 137 6.51 6.90 -32.00
C ALA A 137 6.37 5.90 -30.84
N SER A 138 7.13 6.12 -29.76
CA SER A 138 6.94 5.37 -28.51
C SER A 138 5.50 5.61 -28.01
N PRO A 139 4.78 4.57 -27.56
CA PRO A 139 3.40 4.72 -27.09
C PRO A 139 3.34 5.74 -25.95
N PRO A 140 2.24 6.51 -25.82
CA PRO A 140 2.10 7.42 -24.69
C PRO A 140 2.14 6.62 -23.40
N LYS A 141 3.11 6.93 -22.52
CA LYS A 141 3.14 6.40 -21.16
C LYS A 141 1.87 6.88 -20.46
N ILE A 142 0.88 6.00 -20.33
CA ILE A 142 -0.39 6.32 -19.68
C ILE A 142 -0.09 6.74 -18.24
N ALA A 143 -0.40 7.99 -17.92
CA ALA A 143 -0.33 8.47 -16.55
C ALA A 143 -1.63 8.10 -15.83
N ILE A 144 -1.50 7.44 -14.69
CA ILE A 144 -2.62 7.06 -13.82
C ILE A 144 -2.52 7.81 -12.50
N ASP A 145 -3.67 8.13 -11.91
CA ASP A 145 -3.74 8.72 -10.58
C ASP A 145 -3.52 7.67 -9.47
N ALA A 146 -3.44 8.15 -8.23
CA ALA A 146 -3.21 7.30 -7.06
C ALA A 146 -4.34 6.26 -6.84
N GLN A 147 -5.58 6.59 -7.23
CA GLN A 147 -6.72 5.70 -7.03
C GLN A 147 -6.70 4.54 -8.02
N ALA A 148 -6.38 4.81 -9.29
CA ALA A 148 -6.18 3.80 -10.31
C ALA A 148 -4.98 2.90 -9.96
N PHE A 149 -3.86 3.47 -9.51
CA PHE A 149 -2.71 2.69 -9.05
C PHE A 149 -3.07 1.79 -7.87
N ARG A 150 -3.76 2.33 -6.84
CA ARG A 150 -4.22 1.54 -5.69
C ARG A 150 -5.09 0.36 -6.13
N ARG A 151 -6.07 0.58 -7.00
CA ARG A 151 -6.96 -0.50 -7.50
C ARG A 151 -6.18 -1.56 -8.26
N ALA A 152 -5.25 -1.15 -9.12
CA ALA A 152 -4.41 -2.08 -9.88
C ALA A 152 -3.51 -2.92 -8.97
N LEU A 153 -2.91 -2.30 -7.95
CA LEU A 153 -2.11 -3.00 -6.95
C LEU A 153 -2.95 -3.94 -6.07
N GLU A 154 -4.13 -3.51 -5.63
CA GLU A 154 -5.07 -4.35 -4.88
C GLU A 154 -5.46 -5.61 -5.68
N GLN A 155 -5.71 -5.44 -7.00
CA GLN A 155 -6.00 -6.55 -7.89
C GLN A 155 -4.80 -7.48 -8.05
N ALA A 156 -3.61 -6.94 -8.35
CA ALA A 156 -2.39 -7.75 -8.47
C ALA A 156 -2.11 -8.55 -7.19
N LEU A 157 -2.22 -7.92 -6.01
CA LEU A 157 -2.05 -8.60 -4.73
C LEU A 157 -3.09 -9.71 -4.46
N ALA A 158 -4.30 -9.56 -4.99
CA ALA A 158 -5.35 -10.58 -4.90
C ALA A 158 -5.08 -11.75 -5.86
N ASP A 159 -4.56 -11.48 -7.05
CA ASP A 159 -4.24 -12.48 -8.07
C ASP A 159 -2.98 -13.28 -7.71
N SER A 160 -1.98 -12.65 -7.07
CA SER A 160 -0.79 -13.33 -6.54
C SER A 160 -1.06 -14.10 -5.23
N ALA A 161 -2.31 -14.31 -4.82
CA ALA A 161 -2.63 -15.11 -3.63
C ALA A 161 -2.14 -16.56 -3.84
N PRO A 162 -1.46 -17.19 -2.86
CA PRO A 162 -0.92 -18.54 -3.02
C PRO A 162 -2.02 -19.51 -3.42
N ALA A 163 -1.81 -20.24 -4.52
CA ALA A 163 -2.65 -21.36 -4.88
C ALA A 163 -2.64 -22.35 -3.71
N ALA A 164 -3.82 -22.90 -3.37
CA ALA A 164 -3.88 -23.94 -2.36
C ALA A 164 -3.02 -25.12 -2.82
N SER A 165 -2.17 -25.62 -1.92
CA SER A 165 -1.33 -26.78 -2.19
C SER A 165 -1.56 -27.84 -1.13
N ALA A 166 -1.64 -29.10 -1.56
CA ALA A 166 -1.77 -30.23 -0.66
C ALA A 166 -0.43 -30.47 0.04
N SER A 167 -0.34 -30.09 1.32
CA SER A 167 0.89 -30.19 2.12
C SER A 167 1.00 -31.47 2.95
N GLY A 168 0.07 -32.41 2.80
CA GLY A 168 -0.04 -33.62 3.64
C GLY A 168 -0.62 -33.37 5.04
N ALA A 169 -0.97 -32.12 5.36
CA ALA A 169 -1.72 -31.73 6.55
C ALA A 169 -3.19 -31.40 6.22
N VAL A 170 -3.97 -30.99 7.22
CA VAL A 170 -5.29 -30.41 6.99
C VAL A 170 -5.15 -29.13 6.17
N THR A 171 -5.73 -29.10 4.98
CA THR A 171 -5.73 -27.93 4.10
C THR A 171 -7.10 -27.26 4.11
N VAL A 172 -7.13 -25.96 4.41
CA VAL A 172 -8.33 -25.13 4.27
C VAL A 172 -8.16 -24.26 3.04
N CYS A 173 -9.05 -24.40 2.06
CA CYS A 173 -8.96 -23.67 0.79
C CYS A 173 -10.35 -23.32 0.24
N PRO A 174 -10.44 -22.33 -0.69
CA PRO A 174 -11.65 -22.11 -1.47
C PRO A 174 -12.05 -23.34 -2.28
N LEU A 175 -13.35 -23.46 -2.57
CA LEU A 175 -13.85 -24.53 -3.43
C LEU A 175 -13.21 -24.42 -4.82
N GLY A 176 -12.64 -25.54 -5.31
CA GLY A 176 -11.99 -25.61 -6.62
C GLY A 176 -10.47 -25.37 -6.63
N ALA A 177 -9.88 -24.90 -5.53
CA ALA A 177 -8.43 -24.63 -5.48
C ALA A 177 -7.56 -25.90 -5.62
N LEU A 178 -8.08 -27.06 -5.21
CA LEU A 178 -7.40 -28.37 -5.29
C LEU A 178 -8.12 -29.32 -6.26
N ARG A 179 -8.61 -28.81 -7.39
CA ARG A 179 -9.37 -29.59 -8.37
C ARG A 179 -8.52 -30.76 -8.89
N GLY A 180 -9.10 -31.96 -8.87
CA GLY A 180 -8.45 -33.17 -9.39
C GLY A 180 -7.47 -33.87 -8.43
N VAL A 181 -7.29 -33.34 -7.21
CA VAL A 181 -6.48 -34.00 -6.18
C VAL A 181 -7.36 -34.96 -5.37
N PRO A 182 -7.01 -36.25 -5.27
CA PRO A 182 -7.81 -37.22 -4.52
C PRO A 182 -7.60 -37.04 -3.00
N PHE A 183 -8.68 -36.76 -2.26
CA PHE A 183 -8.68 -36.71 -0.80
C PHE A 183 -9.56 -37.83 -0.21
N ARG A 184 -9.13 -38.40 0.91
CA ARG A 184 -9.91 -39.41 1.64
C ARG A 184 -11.14 -38.82 2.33
N VAL A 185 -11.04 -37.57 2.77
CA VAL A 185 -12.12 -36.83 3.46
C VAL A 185 -12.13 -35.40 2.93
N VAL A 186 -13.31 -34.89 2.62
CA VAL A 186 -13.55 -33.50 2.22
C VAL A 186 -14.70 -32.96 3.07
N CYS A 187 -14.44 -31.87 3.80
CA CYS A 187 -15.46 -31.17 4.58
C CYS A 187 -15.80 -29.84 3.89
N LEU A 188 -17.08 -29.59 3.65
CA LEU A 188 -17.57 -28.35 3.05
C LEU A 188 -18.26 -27.50 4.12
N PHE A 189 -17.97 -26.20 4.11
CA PHE A 189 -18.56 -25.21 5.02
C PHE A 189 -19.12 -24.03 4.22
N GLY A 190 -20.16 -23.39 4.74
CA GLY A 190 -20.76 -22.20 4.11
C GLY A 190 -21.54 -22.50 2.83
N LEU A 191 -22.22 -23.65 2.78
CA LEU A 191 -23.15 -24.00 1.68
C LEU A 191 -24.57 -23.44 1.94
N ASP A 192 -24.63 -22.29 2.60
CA ASP A 192 -25.87 -21.62 2.93
C ASP A 192 -26.49 -20.94 1.70
N GLU A 193 -27.81 -20.80 1.71
CA GLU A 193 -28.53 -20.06 0.68
C GLU A 193 -28.04 -18.60 0.61
N GLY A 194 -27.77 -18.12 -0.60
CA GLY A 194 -27.21 -16.78 -0.83
C GLY A 194 -25.68 -16.69 -0.69
N VAL A 195 -25.03 -17.68 -0.10
CA VAL A 195 -23.55 -17.80 -0.05
C VAL A 195 -23.03 -18.73 -1.15
N PHE A 196 -23.74 -19.83 -1.38
CA PHE A 196 -23.41 -20.82 -2.40
C PHE A 196 -24.63 -21.12 -3.31
N PRO A 197 -24.45 -21.29 -4.63
CA PRO A 197 -23.22 -21.08 -5.41
C PRO A 197 -22.88 -19.59 -5.54
N ARG A 198 -21.58 -19.26 -5.49
CA ARG A 198 -21.12 -17.88 -5.70
C ARG A 198 -21.51 -17.43 -7.11
N ARG A 199 -22.35 -16.40 -7.20
CA ARG A 199 -22.64 -15.71 -8.45
C ARG A 199 -21.68 -14.53 -8.54
N GLY A 200 -20.66 -14.65 -9.40
CA GLY A 200 -19.82 -13.50 -9.73
C GLY A 200 -20.63 -12.44 -10.48
N PRO A 201 -20.38 -11.14 -10.28
CA PRO A 201 -21.01 -10.11 -11.07
C PRO A 201 -20.68 -10.35 -12.54
N ARG A 202 -21.72 -10.55 -13.35
CA ARG A 202 -21.59 -10.66 -14.80
C ARG A 202 -21.94 -9.30 -15.38
N SER A 203 -21.11 -8.80 -16.28
CA SER A 203 -21.36 -7.53 -16.95
C SER A 203 -22.61 -7.66 -17.83
N GLU A 204 -23.53 -6.70 -17.76
CA GLU A 204 -24.67 -6.61 -18.69
C GLU A 204 -24.19 -6.38 -20.14
N ALA A 205 -22.96 -5.90 -20.31
CA ALA A 205 -22.30 -5.75 -21.60
C ALA A 205 -21.66 -7.05 -22.12
N ASP A 206 -21.71 -8.15 -21.37
CA ASP A 206 -21.24 -9.45 -21.84
C ASP A 206 -22.21 -10.03 -22.88
N LEU A 207 -21.92 -9.77 -24.16
CA LEU A 207 -22.71 -10.26 -25.29
C LEU A 207 -22.72 -11.78 -25.42
N MET A 208 -21.74 -12.50 -24.85
CA MET A 208 -21.69 -13.95 -24.89
C MET A 208 -22.87 -14.57 -24.12
N LEU A 209 -23.42 -13.85 -23.13
CA LEU A 209 -24.61 -14.27 -22.40
C LEU A 209 -25.89 -14.23 -23.24
N ARG A 210 -25.93 -13.38 -24.27
CA ARG A 210 -27.10 -13.25 -25.14
C ARG A 210 -27.23 -14.41 -26.12
N ALA A 211 -26.11 -15.07 -26.46
CA ALA A 211 -26.06 -16.20 -27.38
C ALA A 211 -24.97 -17.20 -26.96
N PRO A 212 -25.19 -17.98 -25.89
CA PRO A 212 -24.19 -18.92 -25.39
C PRO A 212 -23.91 -20.02 -26.43
N ARG A 213 -22.64 -20.37 -26.58
CA ARG A 213 -22.17 -21.50 -27.39
C ARG A 213 -21.47 -22.51 -26.49
N PHE A 214 -21.46 -23.78 -26.90
CA PHE A 214 -20.60 -24.76 -26.25
C PHE A 214 -19.14 -24.34 -26.44
N GLY A 215 -18.40 -24.29 -25.33
CA GLY A 215 -16.97 -23.97 -25.28
C GLY A 215 -16.11 -25.22 -25.40
#